data_AF-A0A9D1VSH4-F1
#
_entry.id   AF-A0A9D1VSH4-F1
#
_cell.length_a   1.000
_cell.length_b   1.000
_cell.length_c   1.000
_cell.angle_alpha   90.00
_cell.angle_beta   90.00
_cell.angle_gamma   90.00
#
_symmetry.space_group_name_H-M   'P 1'
#
loop_
_entity.id
_entity.type
_entity.pdbx_description
1 polymer ?
#
loop_
_entity_poly.entity_id
_entity_poly.type
_entity_poly.pdbx_seq_one_letter_code
_entity_poly.pdbx_strand_id
1 'polypeptide(L)'
;MQIIEVHTKSRPSTVLCGAGAPEAASEYLRGAQVFVVTDSNVARLYSEKIGKLFPGAPVCVIPAGERHKNRTGLFRILDGMLNARLHRSSVVVAFGGGVVGDMAGLAAALYMRGTR
;
A
#
# COMPACT_ATOMS: atom_id res chain seq x y z
N MET A 1 -11.35 17.88 -6.15
CA MET A 1 -11.27 16.54 -5.56
C MET A 1 -12.68 16.00 -5.43
N GLN A 2 -12.95 14.82 -5.95
CA GLN A 2 -14.21 14.11 -5.82
C GLN A 2 -14.07 13.00 -4.78
N ILE A 3 -15.14 12.77 -4.02
CA ILE A 3 -15.23 11.70 -3.02
C ILE A 3 -16.34 10.77 -3.48
N ILE A 4 -16.01 9.49 -3.66
CA ILE A 4 -16.94 8.46 -4.09
C ILE A 4 -17.00 7.41 -2.98
N GLU A 5 -18.21 7.12 -2.50
CA GLU A 5 -18.42 6.02 -1.57
C GLU A 5 -18.71 4.73 -2.31
N VAL A 6 -17.96 3.69 -1.99
CA VAL A 6 -18.13 2.34 -2.53
C VAL A 6 -18.66 1.45 -1.42
N HIS A 7 -19.91 1.02 -1.58
CA HIS A 7 -20.58 0.13 -0.62
C HIS A 7 -20.46 -1.31 -1.10
N THR A 8 -19.72 -2.13 -0.34
CA THR A 8 -19.64 -3.57 -0.56
C THR A 8 -20.40 -4.32 0.55
N LYS A 9 -20.69 -5.61 0.35
CA LYS A 9 -21.38 -6.42 1.37
C LYS A 9 -20.64 -6.50 2.71
N SER A 10 -19.32 -6.31 2.71
CA SER A 10 -18.48 -6.44 3.91
C SER A 10 -18.27 -5.09 4.61
N ARG A 11 -17.84 -4.06 3.88
CA ARG A 11 -17.59 -2.73 4.42
C ARG A 11 -17.72 -1.63 3.36
N PRO A 12 -18.12 -0.41 3.76
CA PRO A 12 -17.96 0.75 2.90
C PRO A 12 -16.48 1.10 2.74
N SER A 13 -16.13 1.75 1.64
CA SER A 13 -14.80 2.28 1.35
C SER A 13 -14.92 3.61 0.61
N THR A 14 -13.95 4.49 0.81
CA THR A 14 -13.94 5.82 0.21
C THR A 14 -12.87 5.89 -0.88
N VAL A 15 -13.26 6.36 -2.06
CA VAL A 15 -12.35 6.65 -3.16
C VAL A 15 -12.21 8.18 -3.29
N LEU A 16 -10.99 8.66 -3.11
CA LEU A 16 -10.63 10.06 -3.33
C LEU A 16 -10.05 10.20 -4.73
N CYS A 17 -10.66 11.03 -5.58
CA CYS A 17 -10.26 11.21 -6.98
C CYS A 17 -9.94 12.68 -7.31
N GLY A 18 -8.80 12.91 -7.96
CA GLY A 18 -8.35 14.24 -8.41
C GLY A 18 -7.15 14.78 -7.62
N ALA A 19 -6.76 16.02 -7.93
CA ALA A 19 -5.64 16.69 -7.29
C ALA A 19 -5.83 16.78 -5.76
N GLY A 20 -4.76 16.50 -5.01
CA GLY A 20 -4.76 16.48 -3.54
C GLY A 20 -5.17 15.14 -2.90
N ALA A 21 -5.60 14.14 -3.69
CA ALA A 21 -6.05 12.87 -3.14
C ALA A 21 -4.98 12.09 -2.35
N PRO A 22 -3.71 11.98 -2.80
CA PRO A 22 -2.66 11.33 -2.00
C PRO A 22 -2.42 12.00 -0.65
N GLU A 23 -2.45 13.33 -0.63
CA GLU A 23 -2.24 14.15 0.58
C GLU A 23 -3.40 13.96 1.57
N ALA A 24 -4.65 13.99 1.09
CA ALA A 24 -5.82 13.69 1.92
C ALA A 24 -5.84 12.24 2.44
N ALA A 25 -5.39 11.27 1.64
CA ALA A 25 -5.26 9.88 2.07
C ALA A 25 -4.17 9.71 3.12
N SER A 26 -3.03 10.39 2.98
CA SER A 26 -1.96 10.43 3.99
C SER A 26 -2.47 11.02 5.31
N GLU A 27 -3.22 12.12 5.26
CA GLU A 27 -3.84 12.74 6.44
C GLU A 27 -4.76 11.76 7.18
N TYR A 28 -5.60 11.04 6.43
CA TYR A 28 -6.50 10.01 6.99
C TYR A 28 -5.75 8.85 7.67
N LEU A 29 -4.50 8.61 7.29
CA LEU A 29 -3.64 7.57 7.85
C LEU A 29 -2.73 8.09 8.98
N ARG A 30 -2.86 9.36 9.39
CA ARG A 30 -2.05 9.94 10.46
C ARG A 30 -2.19 9.13 11.75
N GLY A 31 -1.05 8.78 12.35
CA GLY A 31 -0.97 7.98 13.57
C GLY A 31 -1.05 6.46 13.36
N ALA A 32 -1.37 5.99 12.14
CA ALA A 32 -1.28 4.57 11.81
C ALA A 32 0.18 4.15 11.55
N GLN A 33 0.52 2.91 11.91
CA GLN A 33 1.76 2.29 11.46
C GLN A 33 1.60 1.88 10.00
N VAL A 34 2.21 2.64 9.09
CA VAL A 34 2.10 2.45 7.63
C VAL A 34 3.28 1.65 7.09
N PHE A 35 3.00 0.75 6.15
CA PHE A 35 3.97 0.05 5.33
C PHE A 35 3.64 0.26 3.86
N VAL A 36 4.57 0.81 3.09
CA VAL A 36 4.33 1.13 1.68
C VAL A 36 4.89 0.03 0.79
N VAL A 37 4.08 -0.47 -0.14
CA VAL A 37 4.52 -1.37 -1.21
C VAL A 37 4.47 -0.62 -2.54
N THR A 38 5.55 -0.67 -3.31
CA THR A 38 5.62 -0.04 -4.63
C THR A 38 6.50 -0.86 -5.58
N ASP A 39 6.48 -0.54 -6.87
CA ASP A 39 7.37 -1.17 -7.85
C ASP A 39 8.59 -0.30 -8.19
N SER A 40 9.58 -0.90 -8.83
CA SER A 40 10.85 -0.23 -9.19
C SER A 40 10.69 1.00 -10.08
N ASN A 41 9.68 1.04 -10.96
CA ASN A 41 9.45 2.19 -11.84
C ASN A 41 8.82 3.34 -11.06
N VAL A 42 7.82 3.04 -10.23
CA VAL A 42 7.14 4.03 -9.40
C VAL A 42 8.08 4.57 -8.31
N ALA A 43 8.86 3.70 -7.66
CA ALA A 43 9.86 4.10 -6.69
C ALA A 43 10.87 5.12 -7.27
N ARG A 44 11.34 4.89 -8.50
CA ARG A 44 12.29 5.79 -9.18
C ARG A 44 11.71 7.19 -9.41
N LEU A 45 10.40 7.32 -9.62
CA LEU A 45 9.75 8.58 -9.94
C LEU A 45 9.18 9.29 -8.70
N TYR A 46 8.78 8.54 -7.67
CA TYR A 46 7.95 9.05 -6.58
C TYR A 46 8.50 8.74 -5.18
N SER A 47 9.74 8.27 -5.03
CA SER A 47 10.36 8.01 -3.71
C SER A 47 10.28 9.21 -2.77
N GLU A 48 10.61 10.42 -3.26
CA GLU A 48 10.49 11.64 -2.47
C GLU A 48 9.05 11.94 -2.06
N LYS A 49 8.09 11.71 -2.97
CA LYS A 49 6.67 11.93 -2.67
C LYS A 49 6.18 10.93 -1.63
N ILE A 50 6.57 9.66 -1.74
CA ILE A 50 6.26 8.62 -0.74
C ILE A 50 6.81 9.03 0.63
N GLY A 51 8.06 9.48 0.70
CA GLY A 51 8.68 9.93 1.95
C GLY A 51 7.98 11.13 2.58
N LYS A 52 7.47 12.07 1.76
CA LYS A 52 6.66 13.21 2.24
C LYS A 52 5.28 12.79 2.74
N LEU A 53 4.62 11.87 2.03
CA LEU A 53 3.28 11.39 2.38
C LEU A 53 3.28 10.46 3.59
N PHE A 54 4.32 9.64 3.74
CA PHE A 54 4.41 8.65 4.81
C PHE A 54 5.78 8.73 5.51
N PRO A 55 6.04 9.81 6.27
CA PRO A 55 7.34 10.03 6.89
C PRO A 55 7.73 8.86 7.81
N GLY A 56 8.91 8.29 7.58
CA GLY A 56 9.45 7.18 8.38
C GLY A 56 8.79 5.82 8.13
N ALA A 57 7.81 5.72 7.23
CA ALA A 57 7.20 4.44 6.88
C ALA A 57 8.20 3.55 6.12
N PRO A 58 8.34 2.26 6.47
CA PRO A 58 9.13 1.32 5.69
C PRO A 58 8.53 1.16 4.28
N VAL A 59 9.40 1.11 3.27
CA VAL A 59 9.01 0.97 1.86
C VAL A 59 9.57 -0.33 1.28
N CYS A 60 8.69 -1.22 0.85
CA CYS A 60 9.03 -2.41 0.10
C CYS A 60 8.94 -2.14 -1.40
N VAL A 61 10.07 -2.24 -2.10
CA VAL A 61 10.13 -2.13 -3.55
C VAL A 61 10.21 -3.52 -4.18
N ILE A 62 9.25 -3.84 -5.04
CA ILE A 62 9.24 -5.04 -5.89
C ILE A 62 9.65 -4.72 -7.34
N PRO A 63 10.20 -5.67 -8.10
CA PRO A 63 10.49 -5.43 -9.51
C PRO A 63 9.21 -5.15 -10.33
N ALA A 64 9.24 -4.17 -11.24
CA ALA A 64 8.09 -3.80 -12.05
C ALA A 64 7.70 -4.85 -13.11
N GLY A 65 6.41 -4.94 -13.42
CA GLY A 65 5.85 -5.75 -14.50
C GLY A 65 5.12 -7.03 -14.05
N GLU A 66 4.13 -7.46 -14.84
CA GLU A 66 3.21 -8.57 -14.52
C GLU A 66 3.93 -9.89 -14.19
N ARG A 67 5.07 -10.17 -14.82
CA ARG A 67 5.86 -11.38 -14.55
C ARG A 67 6.29 -11.52 -13.08
N HIS A 68 6.33 -10.42 -12.33
CA HIS A 68 6.68 -10.38 -10.91
C HIS A 68 5.45 -10.50 -9.99
N LYS A 69 4.25 -10.59 -10.55
CA LYS A 69 3.02 -10.99 -9.85
C LYS A 69 3.02 -12.49 -9.61
N ASN A 70 3.93 -12.93 -8.75
CA ASN A 70 4.20 -14.32 -8.49
C ASN A 70 4.53 -14.55 -7.00
N ARG A 71 4.66 -15.81 -6.59
CA ARG A 71 4.91 -16.18 -5.19
C ARG A 71 6.16 -15.52 -4.61
N THR A 72 7.23 -15.39 -5.40
CA THR A 72 8.48 -14.75 -4.96
C THR A 72 8.27 -13.26 -4.64
N GLY A 73 7.54 -12.55 -5.50
CA GLY A 73 7.16 -11.16 -5.24
C GLY A 73 6.29 -11.01 -3.99
N LEU A 74 5.36 -11.95 -3.78
CA LEU A 74 4.45 -11.96 -2.63
C LEU A 74 5.23 -12.19 -1.32
N PHE A 75 6.10 -13.21 -1.28
CA PHE A 75 6.88 -13.51 -0.10
C PHE A 75 7.85 -12.37 0.25
N ARG A 76 8.44 -11.71 -0.74
CA ARG A 76 9.25 -10.50 -0.50
C ARG A 76 8.47 -9.41 0.23
N ILE A 77 7.19 -9.21 -0.10
CA ILE A 77 6.33 -8.25 0.60
C ILE A 77 6.07 -8.72 2.03
N LEU A 78 5.66 -9.99 2.22
CA LEU A 78 5.39 -10.57 3.53
C LEU A 78 6.61 -10.52 4.46
N ASP A 79 7.80 -10.85 3.96
CA ASP A 79 9.06 -10.76 4.69
C ASP A 79 9.36 -9.30 5.07
N GLY A 80 9.10 -8.36 4.15
CA GLY A 80 9.21 -6.93 4.43
C GLY A 80 8.27 -6.49 5.57
N MET A 81 7.02 -6.98 5.56
CA MET A 81 6.04 -6.70 6.62
C MET A 81 6.48 -7.29 7.97
N LEU A 82 7.02 -8.51 7.99
CA LEU A 82 7.57 -9.15 9.19
C LEU A 82 8.76 -8.36 9.75
N ASN A 83 9.71 -7.97 8.88
CA ASN A 83 10.91 -7.23 9.27
C ASN A 83 10.58 -5.83 9.79
N ALA A 84 9.55 -5.19 9.22
CA ALA A 84 9.00 -3.93 9.69
C ALA A 84 8.15 -4.06 10.97
N ARG A 85 7.99 -5.27 11.51
CA ARG A 85 7.22 -5.59 12.73
C ARG A 85 5.80 -5.04 12.67
N LEU A 86 5.10 -5.30 11.57
CA LEU A 86 3.70 -4.91 11.46
C LEU A 86 2.83 -5.68 12.45
N HIS A 87 1.88 -4.96 13.03
CA HIS A 87 0.81 -5.47 13.86
C HIS A 87 -0.49 -5.61 13.06
N ARG A 88 -1.52 -6.23 13.67
CA ARG A 88 -2.83 -6.41 13.04
C ARG A 88 -3.54 -5.10 12.70
N SER A 89 -3.22 -4.02 13.43
CA SER A 89 -3.76 -2.67 13.21
C SER A 89 -2.92 -1.82 12.25
N SER A 90 -1.79 -2.34 11.75
CA SER A 90 -0.99 -1.65 10.75
C SER A 90 -1.72 -1.56 9.41
N VAL A 91 -1.30 -0.61 8.58
CA VAL A 91 -1.91 -0.32 7.29
C VAL A 91 -0.89 -0.56 6.17
N VAL A 92 -1.27 -1.38 5.18
CA VAL A 92 -0.50 -1.60 3.96
C VAL A 92 -0.98 -0.62 2.89
N VAL A 93 -0.08 0.23 2.41
CA VAL A 93 -0.35 1.18 1.32
C VAL A 93 0.23 0.65 0.03
N ALA A 94 -0.63 0.29 -0.91
CA ALA A 94 -0.24 -0.04 -2.28
C ALA A 94 -0.03 1.26 -3.08
N PHE A 95 1.21 1.70 -3.24
CA PHE A 95 1.56 2.90 -4.01
C PHE A 95 2.04 2.50 -5.42
N GLY A 96 1.12 2.35 -6.36
CA GLY A 96 1.44 1.95 -7.73
C GLY A 96 0.20 1.61 -8.57
N GLY A 97 0.41 0.84 -9.64
CA GLY A 97 -0.68 0.35 -10.50
C GLY A 97 -1.28 -0.98 -10.04
N GLY A 98 -2.02 -1.65 -10.94
CA GLY A 98 -2.76 -2.88 -10.63
C GLY A 98 -1.89 -4.03 -10.10
N VAL A 99 -0.68 -4.22 -10.62
CA VAL A 99 0.26 -5.26 -10.14
C VAL A 99 0.59 -5.06 -8.66
N VAL A 100 0.93 -3.83 -8.28
CA VAL A 100 1.25 -3.48 -6.88
C VAL A 100 0.00 -3.65 -6.01
N GLY A 101 -1.16 -3.18 -6.49
CA GLY A 101 -2.44 -3.31 -5.81
C GLY A 101 -2.81 -4.76 -5.50
N ASP A 102 -2.75 -5.64 -6.49
CA ASP A 102 -3.07 -7.06 -6.32
C ASP A 102 -2.12 -7.74 -5.34
N MET A 103 -0.81 -7.50 -5.49
CA MET A 103 0.22 -8.13 -4.67
C MET A 103 0.20 -7.65 -3.22
N ALA A 104 0.10 -6.34 -3.01
CA ALA A 104 0.01 -5.75 -1.68
C ALA A 104 -1.33 -6.10 -1.00
N GLY A 105 -2.44 -6.09 -1.76
CA GLY A 105 -3.76 -6.49 -1.26
C GLY A 105 -3.79 -7.95 -0.82
N LEU A 106 -3.22 -8.86 -1.62
CA LEU A 106 -3.09 -10.27 -1.23
C LEU A 106 -2.16 -10.43 -0.01
N ALA A 107 -1.03 -9.73 0.03
CA ALA A 107 -0.13 -9.76 1.19
C ALA A 107 -0.84 -9.29 2.47
N ALA A 108 -1.58 -8.18 2.41
CA ALA A 108 -2.35 -7.63 3.51
C ALA A 108 -3.44 -8.61 3.99
N ALA A 109 -4.11 -9.32 3.07
CA ALA A 109 -5.11 -10.33 3.40
C ALA A 109 -4.51 -11.58 4.09
N LEU A 110 -3.30 -11.97 3.71
CA LEU A 110 -2.62 -13.15 4.26
C LEU A 110 -1.91 -12.86 5.59
N TYR A 111 -1.29 -11.68 5.72
CA TYR A 111 -0.50 -11.31 6.89
C TYR A 111 -1.38 -11.24 8.14
N MET A 112 -1.03 -12.02 9.18
CA MET A 112 -1.82 -12.17 10.41
C MET A 112 -3.31 -12.49 10.17
N ARG A 113 -3.63 -13.17 9.05
CA ARG A 113 -5.01 -13.46 8.59
C ARG A 113 -5.85 -12.20 8.33
N GLY A 114 -5.21 -11.09 7.98
CA GLY A 114 -5.85 -9.84 7.59
C GLY A 114 -5.30 -8.64 8.34
N THR A 115 -4.77 -7.69 7.58
CA THR A 115 -4.42 -6.32 7.97
C THR A 115 -5.13 -5.32 7.07
N ARG A 116 -5.06 -4.04 7.42
CA ARG A 116 -5.79 -2.98 6.71
C ARG A 116 -5.05 -2.51 5.46
#